data_AF-A0A0S3F0Y7-F1
#
_entry.id   AF-A0A0S3F0Y7-F1
#
_cell.length_a   1.000
_cell.length_b   1.000
_cell.length_c   1.000
_cell.angle_alpha   90.00
_cell.angle_beta   90.00
_cell.angle_gamma   90.00
#
_symmetry.space_group_name_H-M   'P 1'
#
loop_
_entity.id
_entity.type
_entity.pdbx_description
1 polymer ?
#
loop_
_entity_poly.entity_id
_entity_poly.type
_entity_poly.pdbx_seq_one_letter_code
_entity_poly.pdbx_strand_id
1 'polypeptide(L)'
;MRIRKFAASLGASVPALPLLLAAQGAAFAQAADPLTATARDAENELRQTFVNLQFEDFGPAPVKGPIYQATAGGRIIYYAPDSEHLLFAEIYDRNGQNLTALAQNAASAKKLAGIDIDKALAIGPAGAPTVVEFTDPDCPYCRALDRFWAAKAAEGKPVRRLIFFVSGIHAEAAAKAEHVLCSPDKEAAFKAIYAGAAPTPLRTCAEGKARVEAHAGIVGKTGITGTPTLIADGQMISGFRQAEIEAFLDGKKALANAGR
;
A
#
# COMPACT_ATOMS: atom_id res chain seq x y z
N MET A 1 -12.97 -84.83 -51.61
CA MET A 1 -14.10 -84.80 -52.58
C MET A 1 -14.15 -83.41 -53.19
N ARG A 2 -13.81 -83.30 -54.50
CA ARG A 2 -14.17 -82.27 -55.52
C ARG A 2 -14.26 -80.78 -55.10
N ILE A 3 -13.77 -79.75 -55.79
CA ILE A 3 -13.28 -79.50 -57.16
C ILE A 3 -12.62 -78.09 -57.18
N ARG A 4 -11.67 -77.89 -58.10
CA ARG A 4 -10.96 -76.65 -58.49
C ARG A 4 -11.90 -75.50 -58.94
N LYS A 5 -11.42 -74.24 -58.89
CA LYS A 5 -11.28 -73.31 -60.07
C LYS A 5 -10.81 -71.88 -59.67
N PHE A 6 -9.71 -71.41 -60.28
CA PHE A 6 -9.57 -70.23 -61.19
C PHE A 6 -9.88 -68.86 -60.55
N ALA A 7 -8.89 -67.98 -60.34
CA ALA A 7 -8.17 -67.10 -61.28
C ALA A 7 -8.94 -65.84 -61.68
N ALA A 8 -8.38 -64.66 -61.39
CA ALA A 8 -8.13 -63.54 -62.32
C ALA A 8 -7.92 -62.22 -61.56
N SER A 9 -6.91 -61.47 -62.00
CA SER A 9 -6.59 -60.11 -61.63
C SER A 9 -7.54 -59.10 -62.27
N LEU A 10 -7.64 -57.90 -61.70
CA LEU A 10 -7.73 -56.63 -62.43
C LEU A 10 -7.54 -55.48 -61.43
N GLY A 11 -6.51 -54.68 -61.64
CA GLY A 11 -6.26 -53.46 -60.89
C GLY A 11 -7.13 -52.30 -61.38
N ALA A 12 -7.30 -51.31 -60.52
CA ALA A 12 -7.43 -49.91 -60.93
C ALA A 12 -7.24 -49.00 -59.71
N SER A 13 -6.36 -48.03 -59.93
CA SER A 13 -5.96 -46.89 -59.12
C SER A 13 -7.14 -46.09 -58.54
N VAL A 14 -7.05 -45.72 -57.26
CA VAL A 14 -7.96 -44.72 -56.64
C VAL A 14 -7.08 -43.59 -56.06
N PRO A 15 -7.39 -42.31 -56.35
CA PRO A 15 -6.51 -41.18 -56.04
C PRO A 15 -6.53 -40.84 -54.55
N ALA A 16 -5.38 -40.41 -54.04
CA ALA A 16 -5.22 -39.89 -52.69
C ALA A 16 -5.86 -38.50 -52.58
N LEU A 17 -6.92 -38.39 -51.77
CA LEU A 17 -7.50 -37.13 -51.32
C LEU A 17 -6.86 -36.77 -49.97
N PRO A 18 -6.26 -35.57 -49.80
CA PRO A 18 -5.67 -35.19 -48.53
C PRO A 18 -6.78 -34.91 -47.52
N LEU A 19 -6.80 -35.69 -46.42
CA LEU A 19 -7.63 -35.42 -45.25
C LEU A 19 -7.12 -34.12 -44.61
N LEU A 20 -7.83 -33.00 -44.82
CA LEU A 20 -7.65 -31.80 -43.99
C LEU A 20 -8.12 -32.14 -42.57
N LEU A 21 -7.17 -32.41 -41.68
CA LEU A 21 -7.40 -32.52 -40.25
C LEU A 21 -7.58 -31.10 -39.70
N ALA A 22 -8.83 -30.63 -39.64
CA ALA A 22 -9.17 -29.39 -38.97
C ALA A 22 -8.90 -29.56 -37.46
N ALA A 23 -7.76 -29.01 -37.00
CA ALA A 23 -7.48 -28.85 -35.59
C ALA A 23 -8.47 -27.82 -35.02
N GLN A 24 -9.57 -28.31 -34.44
CA GLN A 24 -10.45 -27.49 -33.62
C GLN A 24 -9.71 -27.16 -32.32
N GLY A 25 -8.98 -26.05 -32.32
CA GLY A 25 -8.53 -25.42 -31.10
C GLY A 25 -9.75 -24.96 -30.33
N ALA A 26 -10.13 -25.70 -29.29
CA ALA A 26 -11.04 -25.20 -28.28
C ALA A 26 -10.37 -24.00 -27.60
N ALA A 27 -10.67 -22.80 -28.09
CA ALA A 27 -10.39 -21.58 -27.37
C ALA A 27 -11.26 -21.59 -26.11
N PHE A 28 -10.68 -21.96 -24.97
CA PHE A 28 -11.27 -21.66 -23.67
C PHE A 28 -11.26 -20.14 -23.52
N ALA A 29 -12.35 -19.50 -23.94
CA ALA A 29 -12.65 -18.15 -23.51
C ALA A 29 -12.84 -18.22 -22.00
N GLN A 30 -11.88 -17.69 -21.25
CA GLN A 30 -12.01 -17.49 -19.82
C GLN A 30 -13.18 -16.51 -19.63
N ALA A 31 -14.36 -17.02 -19.30
CA ALA A 31 -15.52 -16.18 -19.01
C ALA A 31 -15.13 -15.24 -17.86
N ALA A 32 -15.11 -13.94 -18.14
CA ALA A 32 -14.89 -12.93 -17.11
C ALA A 32 -15.96 -13.12 -16.03
N ASP A 33 -15.55 -13.07 -14.76
CA ASP A 33 -16.46 -13.15 -13.62
C ASP A 33 -17.59 -12.11 -13.81
N PRO A 34 -18.88 -12.49 -13.75
CA PRO A 34 -20.01 -11.56 -13.88
C PRO A 34 -19.89 -10.32 -12.98
N LEU A 35 -19.22 -10.42 -11.84
CA LEU A 35 -18.95 -9.30 -10.94
C LEU A 35 -17.93 -8.31 -11.50
N THR A 36 -17.00 -8.76 -12.33
CA THR A 36 -16.03 -7.88 -13.02
C THR A 36 -16.72 -7.11 -14.16
N ALA A 37 -17.70 -7.72 -14.81
CA ALA A 37 -18.49 -7.06 -15.86
C ALA A 37 -19.41 -5.96 -15.31
N THR A 38 -19.95 -6.15 -14.12
CA THR A 38 -20.86 -5.20 -13.42
C THR A 38 -20.14 -4.18 -12.56
N ALA A 39 -18.83 -4.35 -12.29
CA ALA A 39 -18.06 -3.43 -11.48
C ALA A 39 -18.06 -1.98 -11.98
N ARG A 40 -18.11 -1.76 -13.30
CA ARG A 40 -18.17 -0.41 -13.87
C ARG A 40 -19.47 0.33 -13.52
N ASP A 41 -20.58 -0.39 -13.55
CA ASP A 41 -21.89 0.20 -13.24
C ASP A 41 -21.97 0.54 -11.75
N ALA A 42 -21.53 -0.38 -10.89
CA ALA A 42 -21.43 -0.14 -9.45
C ALA A 42 -20.47 1.01 -9.09
N GLU A 43 -19.35 1.15 -9.82
CA GLU A 43 -18.42 2.27 -9.63
C GLU A 43 -19.08 3.61 -9.99
N ASN A 44 -19.78 3.67 -11.13
CA ASN A 44 -20.48 4.87 -11.58
C ASN A 44 -21.57 5.27 -10.58
N GLU A 45 -22.33 4.29 -10.08
CA GLU A 45 -23.36 4.50 -9.07
C GLU A 45 -22.75 5.04 -7.77
N LEU A 46 -21.65 4.45 -7.27
CA LEU A 46 -20.94 4.93 -6.09
C LEU A 46 -20.53 6.42 -6.23
N ARG A 47 -20.04 6.83 -7.41
CA ARG A 47 -19.67 8.24 -7.68
C ARG A 47 -20.87 9.18 -7.68
N GLN A 48 -22.04 8.71 -8.09
CA GLN A 48 -23.27 9.50 -8.13
C GLN A 48 -23.93 9.61 -6.76
N THR A 49 -23.96 8.52 -6.00
CA THR A 49 -24.58 8.45 -4.67
C THR A 49 -23.71 9.15 -3.62
N PHE A 50 -22.39 8.97 -3.69
CA PHE A 50 -21.44 9.53 -2.71
C PHE A 50 -20.51 10.56 -3.37
N VAL A 51 -21.08 11.67 -3.85
CA VAL A 51 -20.37 12.70 -4.66
C VAL A 51 -19.11 13.31 -4.01
N ASN A 52 -19.00 13.28 -2.68
CA ASN A 52 -17.84 13.80 -1.95
C ASN A 52 -16.79 12.73 -1.64
N LEU A 53 -17.08 11.45 -1.92
CA LEU A 53 -16.16 10.35 -1.68
C LEU A 53 -15.10 10.31 -2.77
N GLN A 54 -13.87 10.59 -2.39
CA GLN A 54 -12.70 10.32 -3.24
C GLN A 54 -12.22 8.89 -2.98
N PHE A 55 -12.19 8.08 -4.04
CA PHE A 55 -11.70 6.72 -3.99
C PHE A 55 -10.89 6.40 -5.25
N GLU A 56 -10.00 5.43 -5.11
CA GLU A 56 -9.05 5.01 -6.13
C GLU A 56 -9.48 3.64 -6.68
N ASP A 57 -8.62 2.62 -6.56
CA ASP A 57 -8.87 1.25 -7.00
C ASP A 57 -10.26 0.78 -6.54
N PHE A 58 -11.11 0.35 -7.49
CA PHE A 58 -12.46 -0.18 -7.28
C PHE A 58 -12.60 -1.53 -7.98
N GLY A 59 -13.22 -2.51 -7.32
CA GLY A 59 -13.45 -3.83 -7.90
C GLY A 59 -14.22 -4.76 -6.97
N PRO A 60 -14.40 -6.03 -7.35
CA PRO A 60 -15.11 -6.99 -6.52
C PRO A 60 -14.47 -7.15 -5.13
N ALA A 61 -15.28 -7.22 -4.09
CA ALA A 61 -14.81 -7.60 -2.76
C ALA A 61 -14.51 -9.12 -2.71
N PRO A 62 -13.66 -9.59 -1.77
CA PRO A 62 -13.34 -11.01 -1.62
C PRO A 62 -14.47 -11.82 -0.95
N VAL A 63 -15.73 -11.55 -1.31
CA VAL A 63 -16.94 -12.24 -0.87
C VAL A 63 -17.85 -12.50 -2.06
N LYS A 64 -18.74 -13.51 -1.93
CA LYS A 64 -19.76 -13.76 -2.94
C LYS A 64 -20.90 -12.75 -2.81
N GLY A 65 -21.41 -12.29 -3.94
CA GLY A 65 -22.51 -11.31 -4.01
C GLY A 65 -22.05 -9.97 -4.60
N PRO A 66 -22.97 -9.02 -4.83
CA PRO A 66 -22.67 -7.73 -5.44
C PRO A 66 -22.04 -6.78 -4.41
N ILE A 67 -20.95 -7.18 -3.76
CA ILE A 67 -20.20 -6.31 -2.85
C ILE A 67 -18.88 -5.97 -3.52
N TYR A 68 -18.59 -4.69 -3.57
CA TYR A 68 -17.39 -4.14 -4.18
C TYR A 68 -16.51 -3.56 -3.09
N GLN A 69 -15.21 -3.53 -3.33
CA GLN A 69 -14.25 -2.88 -2.46
C GLN A 69 -13.62 -1.69 -3.18
N ALA A 70 -13.32 -0.64 -2.42
CA ALA A 70 -12.60 0.52 -2.91
C ALA A 70 -11.55 0.97 -1.90
N THR A 71 -10.49 1.64 -2.38
CA THR A 71 -9.58 2.37 -1.49
C THR A 71 -10.01 3.83 -1.40
N ALA A 72 -10.41 4.27 -0.22
CA ALA A 72 -10.81 5.66 0.04
C ALA A 72 -10.10 6.20 1.28
N GLY A 73 -9.47 7.36 1.17
CA GLY A 73 -8.76 7.99 2.31
C GLY A 73 -7.67 7.11 2.93
N GLY A 74 -7.05 6.23 2.13
CA GLY A 74 -6.07 5.27 2.62
C GLY A 74 -6.68 4.12 3.43
N ARG A 75 -7.96 3.81 3.27
CA ARG A 75 -8.63 2.66 3.88
C ARG A 75 -9.39 1.86 2.83
N ILE A 76 -9.47 0.54 3.01
CA ILE A 76 -10.43 -0.29 2.29
C ILE A 76 -11.83 -0.03 2.84
N ILE A 77 -12.75 0.31 1.95
CA ILE A 77 -14.18 0.40 2.19
C ILE A 77 -14.89 -0.60 1.29
N TYR A 78 -16.12 -0.99 1.66
CA TYR A 78 -16.95 -1.84 0.82
C TYR A 78 -18.24 -1.12 0.42
N TYR A 79 -18.73 -1.39 -0.79
CA TYR A 79 -19.93 -0.81 -1.36
C TYR A 79 -20.93 -1.91 -1.73
N ALA A 80 -22.19 -1.72 -1.32
CA ALA A 80 -23.32 -2.58 -1.62
C ALA A 80 -24.35 -1.81 -2.46
N PRO A 81 -24.31 -1.89 -3.82
CA PRO A 81 -25.10 -1.07 -4.73
C PRO A 81 -26.60 -1.28 -4.56
N ASP A 82 -27.08 -2.52 -4.44
CA ASP A 82 -28.51 -2.84 -4.28
C ASP A 82 -29.19 -2.12 -3.11
N SER A 83 -28.40 -1.72 -2.10
CA SER A 83 -28.88 -1.00 -0.93
C SER A 83 -28.33 0.42 -0.82
N GLU A 84 -27.41 0.83 -1.69
CA GLU A 84 -26.71 2.12 -1.66
C GLU A 84 -25.91 2.39 -0.35
N HIS A 85 -25.31 1.36 0.26
CA HIS A 85 -24.57 1.49 1.53
C HIS A 85 -23.05 1.34 1.39
N LEU A 86 -22.33 2.10 2.20
CA LEU A 86 -20.92 1.87 2.52
C LEU A 86 -20.80 1.02 3.78
N LEU A 87 -19.91 0.03 3.75
CA LEU A 87 -19.59 -0.83 4.88
C LEU A 87 -18.13 -0.60 5.29
N PHE A 88 -17.94 -0.28 6.57
CA PHE A 88 -16.63 -0.21 7.22
C PHE A 88 -16.43 -1.50 8.00
N ALA A 89 -15.89 -2.52 7.33
CA ALA A 89 -15.80 -3.88 7.84
C ALA A 89 -14.41 -4.47 7.61
N GLU A 90 -14.14 -5.61 8.26
CA GLU A 90 -13.00 -6.46 7.95
C GLU A 90 -13.51 -7.83 7.47
N ILE A 91 -12.91 -8.34 6.40
CA ILE A 91 -13.22 -9.64 5.81
C ILE A 91 -12.12 -10.61 6.18
N TYR A 92 -12.53 -11.70 6.82
CA TYR A 92 -11.66 -12.81 7.18
C TYR A 92 -11.98 -14.04 6.32
N ASP A 93 -10.95 -14.74 5.87
CA ASP A 93 -11.12 -16.03 5.22
C ASP A 93 -11.34 -17.17 6.25
N ARG A 94 -11.61 -18.38 5.75
CA ARG A 94 -11.82 -19.58 6.58
C ARG A 94 -10.62 -19.98 7.46
N ASN A 95 -9.43 -19.46 7.15
CA ASN A 95 -8.20 -19.73 7.89
C ASN A 95 -7.91 -18.64 8.93
N GLY A 96 -8.79 -17.65 9.07
CA GLY A 96 -8.59 -16.50 9.95
C GLY A 96 -7.67 -15.43 9.37
N GLN A 97 -7.37 -15.46 8.07
CA GLN A 97 -6.59 -14.42 7.41
C GLN A 97 -7.46 -13.19 7.14
N ASN A 98 -7.01 -12.02 7.60
CA ASN A 98 -7.67 -10.74 7.34
C ASN A 98 -7.36 -10.26 5.90
N LEU A 99 -8.29 -10.49 4.98
CA LEU A 99 -8.16 -10.12 3.57
C LEU A 99 -8.25 -8.60 3.36
N THR A 100 -9.00 -7.89 4.19
CA THR A 100 -9.04 -6.42 4.19
C THR A 100 -7.67 -5.85 4.50
N ALA A 101 -7.00 -6.38 5.53
CA ALA A 101 -5.64 -5.97 5.88
C ALA A 101 -4.64 -6.29 4.76
N LEU A 102 -4.78 -7.41 4.06
CA LEU A 102 -3.94 -7.72 2.90
C LEU A 102 -4.15 -6.73 1.75
N ALA A 103 -5.40 -6.43 1.38
CA ALA A 103 -5.72 -5.45 0.35
C ALA A 103 -5.23 -4.05 0.74
N GLN A 104 -5.42 -3.68 2.00
CA GLN A 104 -4.92 -2.44 2.60
C GLN A 104 -3.38 -2.35 2.48
N ASN A 105 -2.67 -3.42 2.82
CA ASN A 105 -1.21 -3.48 2.71
C ASN A 105 -0.76 -3.41 1.26
N ALA A 106 -1.46 -4.06 0.32
CA ALA A 106 -1.15 -3.99 -1.11
C ALA A 106 -1.36 -2.57 -1.68
N ALA A 107 -2.49 -1.93 -1.34
CA ALA A 107 -2.77 -0.54 -1.71
C ALA A 107 -1.71 0.41 -1.12
N SER A 108 -1.34 0.19 0.14
CA SER A 108 -0.26 0.93 0.81
C SER A 108 1.08 0.72 0.09
N ALA A 109 1.45 -0.52 -0.23
CA ALA A 109 2.67 -0.88 -0.96
C ALA A 109 2.76 -0.23 -2.36
N LYS A 110 1.64 -0.13 -3.07
CA LYS A 110 1.56 0.57 -4.36
C LYS A 110 1.81 2.07 -4.20
N LYS A 111 1.21 2.71 -3.18
CA LYS A 111 1.45 4.13 -2.89
C LYS A 111 2.88 4.39 -2.43
N LEU A 112 3.46 3.43 -1.71
CA LEU A 112 4.83 3.44 -1.23
C LEU A 112 5.87 3.38 -2.34
N ALA A 113 5.64 2.58 -3.38
CA ALA A 113 6.54 2.49 -4.53
C ALA A 113 6.73 3.84 -5.26
N GLY A 114 5.80 4.79 -5.08
CA GLY A 114 5.88 6.13 -5.64
C GLY A 114 6.54 7.18 -4.72
N ILE A 115 6.96 6.81 -3.51
CA ILE A 115 7.63 7.75 -2.60
C ILE A 115 9.09 7.90 -2.99
N ASP A 116 9.47 9.13 -3.35
CA ASP A 116 10.87 9.51 -3.48
C ASP A 116 11.49 9.66 -2.08
N ILE A 117 12.07 8.57 -1.58
CA ILE A 117 12.68 8.49 -0.25
C ILE A 117 13.90 9.42 -0.11
N ASP A 118 14.51 9.87 -1.19
CA ASP A 118 15.67 10.77 -1.16
C ASP A 118 15.30 12.17 -0.66
N LYS A 119 14.00 12.50 -0.70
CA LYS A 119 13.49 13.75 -0.13
C LYS A 119 13.34 13.69 1.39
N ALA A 120 13.38 12.51 2.01
CA ALA A 120 13.16 12.35 3.44
C ALA A 120 14.27 12.98 4.29
N LEU A 121 13.91 13.48 5.48
CA LEU A 121 14.90 13.74 6.54
C LEU A 121 15.23 12.41 7.19
N ALA A 122 16.47 11.98 7.07
CA ALA A 122 16.84 10.66 7.51
C ALA A 122 17.53 10.74 8.87
N ILE A 123 16.93 10.15 9.93
CA ILE A 123 17.43 10.14 11.32
C ILE A 123 17.79 8.71 11.77
N GLY A 124 18.82 8.57 12.60
CA GLY A 124 19.24 7.28 13.18
C GLY A 124 20.18 6.45 12.29
N PRO A 125 20.66 5.28 12.79
CA PRO A 125 21.75 4.52 12.16
C PRO A 125 21.38 3.90 10.81
N ALA A 126 22.26 3.98 9.81
CA ALA A 126 21.98 3.48 8.46
C ALA A 126 21.75 1.95 8.38
N GLY A 127 22.29 1.17 9.33
CA GLY A 127 22.12 -0.29 9.40
C GLY A 127 20.95 -0.77 10.25
N ALA A 128 20.17 0.14 10.83
CA ALA A 128 19.00 -0.20 11.64
C ALA A 128 17.77 -0.50 10.74
N PRO A 129 16.75 -1.23 11.24
CA PRO A 129 15.47 -1.37 10.55
C PRO A 129 14.89 -0.02 10.12
N THR A 130 14.50 0.10 8.85
CA THR A 130 14.01 1.36 8.28
C THR A 130 12.50 1.48 8.37
N VAL A 131 12.03 2.64 8.78
CA VAL A 131 10.63 3.07 8.71
C VAL A 131 10.52 4.38 7.93
N VAL A 132 9.52 4.49 7.07
CA VAL A 132 9.10 5.78 6.51
C VAL A 132 8.09 6.38 7.48
N GLU A 133 8.33 7.61 7.92
CA GLU A 133 7.54 8.26 8.94
C GLU A 133 6.96 9.58 8.43
N PHE A 134 5.65 9.68 8.46
CA PHE A 134 4.90 10.90 8.20
C PHE A 134 4.47 11.51 9.52
N THR A 135 4.96 12.70 9.81
CA THR A 135 4.92 13.24 11.18
C THR A 135 4.75 14.75 11.19
N ASP A 136 4.13 15.26 12.24
CA ASP A 136 3.82 16.67 12.43
C ASP A 136 4.47 17.15 13.74
N PRO A 137 5.31 18.20 13.71
CA PRO A 137 5.98 18.74 14.90
C PRO A 137 5.03 19.16 16.05
N ASP A 138 3.77 19.48 15.75
CA ASP A 138 2.77 19.91 16.72
C ASP A 138 1.82 18.79 17.16
N CYS A 139 1.87 17.63 16.51
CA CYS A 139 1.03 16.51 16.88
C CYS A 139 1.53 15.86 18.20
N PRO A 140 0.67 15.74 19.24
CA PRO A 140 1.06 15.14 20.52
C PRO A 140 1.43 13.66 20.39
N TYR A 141 0.77 12.92 19.49
CA TYR A 141 1.09 11.52 19.22
C TYR A 141 2.42 11.34 18.47
N CYS A 142 2.79 12.29 17.60
CA CYS A 142 4.11 12.32 16.97
C CYS A 142 5.23 12.51 18.01
N ARG A 143 5.01 13.38 18.99
CA ARG A 143 5.93 13.55 20.12
C ARG A 143 6.01 12.30 21.00
N ALA A 144 4.88 11.62 21.21
CA ALA A 144 4.86 10.34 21.94
C ALA A 144 5.62 9.24 21.19
N LEU A 145 5.46 9.15 19.87
CA LEU A 145 6.20 8.24 19.01
C LEU A 145 7.72 8.53 19.05
N ASP A 146 8.13 9.80 19.02
CA ASP A 146 9.55 10.15 19.12
C ASP A 146 10.19 9.70 20.45
N ARG A 147 9.48 9.89 21.57
CA ARG A 147 9.90 9.35 22.88
C ARG A 147 9.99 7.83 22.87
N PHE A 148 9.04 7.16 22.22
CA PHE A 148 9.06 5.71 22.07
C PHE A 148 10.28 5.24 21.28
N TRP A 149 10.61 5.88 20.16
CA TRP A 149 11.82 5.55 19.40
C TRP A 149 13.11 5.74 20.21
N ALA A 150 13.19 6.82 20.99
CA ALA A 150 14.31 7.04 21.90
C ALA A 150 14.44 5.93 22.95
N ALA A 151 13.32 5.49 23.54
CA ALA A 151 13.30 4.37 24.48
C ALA A 151 13.75 3.06 23.80
N LYS A 152 13.25 2.74 22.60
CA LYS A 152 13.66 1.54 21.85
C LYS A 152 15.13 1.56 21.47
N ALA A 153 15.68 2.71 21.09
CA ALA A 153 17.11 2.84 20.86
C ALA A 153 17.93 2.54 22.13
N ALA A 154 17.49 3.01 23.30
CA ALA A 154 18.12 2.72 24.59
C ALA A 154 18.02 1.23 24.99
N GLU A 155 16.96 0.53 24.57
CA GLU A 155 16.80 -0.93 24.69
C GLU A 155 17.68 -1.73 23.68
N GLY A 156 18.48 -1.06 22.85
CA GLY A 156 19.29 -1.71 21.82
C GLY A 156 18.52 -2.09 20.56
N LYS A 157 17.33 -1.52 20.35
CA LYS A 157 16.51 -1.66 19.15
C LYS A 157 16.41 -0.33 18.38
N PRO A 158 17.52 0.25 17.87
CA PRO A 158 17.46 1.49 17.11
C PRO A 158 16.70 1.28 15.80
N VAL A 159 16.15 2.37 15.26
CA VAL A 159 15.50 2.40 13.94
C VAL A 159 16.10 3.50 13.08
N ARG A 160 16.06 3.28 11.76
CA ARG A 160 16.36 4.27 10.74
C ARG A 160 15.04 4.91 10.31
N ARG A 161 14.87 6.20 10.56
CA ARG A 161 13.63 6.94 10.24
C ARG A 161 13.83 7.77 8.98
N LEU A 162 12.97 7.60 7.99
CA LEU A 162 12.88 8.44 6.79
C LEU A 162 11.67 9.35 6.94
N ILE A 163 11.91 10.57 7.40
CA ILE A 163 10.87 11.50 7.84
C ILE A 163 10.38 12.39 6.70
N PHE A 164 9.06 12.45 6.57
CA PHE A 164 8.30 13.41 5.79
C PHE A 164 7.42 14.23 6.73
N PHE A 165 7.54 15.55 6.67
CA PHE A 165 6.71 16.43 7.49
C PHE A 165 5.32 16.58 6.87
N VAL A 166 4.29 16.33 7.68
CA VAL A 166 2.91 16.69 7.38
C VAL A 166 2.67 18.09 7.94
N SER A 167 2.81 19.10 7.08
CA SER A 167 2.85 20.51 7.46
C SER A 167 1.50 21.23 7.39
N GLY A 168 0.45 20.55 6.90
CA GLY A 168 -0.86 21.15 6.63
C GLY A 168 -1.93 20.94 7.71
N ILE A 169 -1.65 20.19 8.79
CA ILE A 169 -2.64 19.88 9.84
C ILE A 169 -2.64 20.96 10.93
N HIS A 170 -1.46 21.28 11.49
CA HIS A 170 -1.31 22.32 12.51
C HIS A 170 -0.63 23.57 11.94
N ALA A 171 -1.04 24.75 12.41
CA ALA A 171 -0.62 26.04 11.86
C ALA A 171 0.91 26.27 11.90
N GLU A 172 1.59 25.84 12.97
CA GLU A 172 3.03 26.07 13.15
C GLU A 172 3.90 24.91 12.62
N ALA A 173 3.28 23.83 12.14
CA ALA A 173 3.98 22.62 11.70
C ALA A 173 4.95 22.91 10.55
N ALA A 174 4.52 23.72 9.57
CA ALA A 174 5.35 24.08 8.41
C ALA A 174 6.61 24.86 8.82
N ALA A 175 6.46 25.87 9.67
CA ALA A 175 7.57 26.71 10.11
C ALA A 175 8.57 25.92 10.98
N LYS A 176 8.07 25.02 11.84
CA LYS A 176 8.93 24.13 12.65
C LYS A 176 9.65 23.09 11.80
N ALA A 177 8.98 22.52 10.80
CA ALA A 177 9.60 21.60 9.84
C ALA A 177 10.72 22.30 9.05
N GLU A 178 10.47 23.53 8.56
CA GLU A 178 11.49 24.33 7.89
C GLU A 178 12.68 24.60 8.82
N HIS A 179 12.44 25.00 10.07
CA HIS A 179 13.51 25.22 11.05
C HIS A 179 14.40 23.99 11.24
N VAL A 180 13.80 22.81 11.36
CA VAL A 180 14.55 21.54 11.44
C VAL A 180 15.38 21.34 10.18
N LEU A 181 14.79 21.50 9.00
CA LEU A 181 15.47 21.28 7.72
C LEU A 181 16.55 22.31 7.41
N CYS A 182 16.43 23.53 7.94
CA CYS A 182 17.43 24.60 7.83
C CYS A 182 18.51 24.54 8.90
N SER A 183 18.39 23.65 9.89
CA SER A 183 19.38 23.53 10.95
C SER A 183 20.65 22.84 10.44
N PRO A 184 21.84 23.26 10.92
CA PRO A 184 23.10 22.58 10.61
C PRO A 184 23.07 21.11 11.06
N ASP A 185 22.61 20.87 12.28
CA ASP A 185 22.30 19.54 12.79
C ASP A 185 20.78 19.35 12.81
N LYS A 186 20.28 18.73 11.73
CA LYS A 186 18.85 18.48 11.53
C LYS A 186 18.32 17.45 12.52
N GLU A 187 19.12 16.46 12.92
CA GLU A 187 18.69 15.43 13.86
C GLU A 187 18.55 16.01 15.28
N ALA A 188 19.52 16.83 15.71
CA ALA A 188 19.42 17.53 17.00
C ALA A 188 18.26 18.52 17.02
N ALA A 189 18.05 19.29 15.93
CA ALA A 189 16.93 20.22 15.82
C ALA A 189 15.58 19.50 15.85
N PHE A 190 15.46 18.36 15.16
CA PHE A 190 14.27 17.51 15.20
C PHE A 190 13.96 17.09 16.63
N LYS A 191 14.93 16.48 17.33
CA LYS A 191 14.77 16.04 18.73
C LYS A 191 14.36 17.18 19.65
N ALA A 192 14.97 18.37 19.51
CA ALA A 192 14.64 19.53 20.32
C ALA A 192 13.19 19.99 20.12
N ILE A 193 12.74 20.13 18.86
CA ILE A 193 11.36 20.52 18.55
C ILE A 193 10.36 19.51 19.10
N TYR A 194 10.63 18.20 18.92
CA TYR A 194 9.75 17.13 19.39
C TYR A 194 9.74 16.99 20.92
N ALA A 195 10.84 17.36 21.59
CA ALA A 195 10.91 17.47 23.05
C ALA A 195 10.18 18.70 23.63
N GLY A 196 9.79 19.67 22.80
CA GLY A 196 9.02 20.84 23.23
C GLY A 196 9.77 22.17 23.13
N ALA A 197 10.97 22.19 22.58
CA ALA A 197 11.67 23.44 22.33
C ALA A 197 10.86 24.35 21.38
N ALA A 198 10.83 25.64 21.70
CA ALA A 198 10.20 26.68 20.88
C ALA A 198 11.23 27.78 20.59
N PRO A 199 12.23 27.52 19.73
CA PRO A 199 13.27 28.50 19.44
C PRO A 199 12.70 29.73 18.73
N THR A 200 13.15 30.90 19.18
CA THR A 200 12.78 32.20 18.61
C THR A 200 14.04 33.00 18.31
N PRO A 201 14.32 33.34 17.03
CA PRO A 201 13.51 33.05 15.85
C PRO A 201 13.64 31.60 15.37
N LEU A 202 12.62 31.12 14.66
CA LEU A 202 12.74 29.92 13.83
C LEU A 202 13.68 30.20 12.66
N ARG A 203 14.41 29.15 12.22
CA ARG A 203 15.35 29.25 11.10
C ARG A 203 14.58 29.09 9.81
N THR A 204 14.90 29.89 8.80
CA THR A 204 14.35 29.79 7.46
C THR A 204 15.48 29.75 6.44
N CYS A 205 15.25 29.05 5.33
CA CYS A 205 16.20 28.90 4.24
C CYS A 205 15.51 28.31 3.00
N ALA A 206 15.99 28.70 1.81
CA ALA A 206 15.37 28.31 0.55
C ALA A 206 15.29 26.77 0.36
N GLU A 207 16.34 26.04 0.76
CA GLU A 207 16.37 24.58 0.66
C GLU A 207 15.34 23.92 1.60
N GLY A 208 15.25 24.39 2.85
CA GLY A 208 14.31 23.86 3.83
C GLY A 208 12.87 24.07 3.39
N LYS A 209 12.54 25.28 2.91
CA LYS A 209 11.23 25.59 2.34
C LYS A 209 10.88 24.68 1.18
N ALA A 210 11.78 24.52 0.20
CA ALA A 210 11.56 23.64 -0.95
C ALA A 210 11.35 22.17 -0.53
N ARG A 211 12.03 21.72 0.52
CA ARG A 211 11.84 20.37 1.07
C ARG A 211 10.50 20.20 1.79
N VAL A 212 10.04 21.19 2.54
CA VAL A 212 8.69 21.17 3.14
C VAL A 212 7.61 21.09 2.06
N GLU A 213 7.75 21.87 0.98
CA GLU A 213 6.84 21.81 -0.17
C GLU A 213 6.87 20.44 -0.86
N ALA A 214 8.06 19.86 -1.04
CA ALA A 214 8.20 18.51 -1.59
C ALA A 214 7.55 17.44 -0.68
N HIS A 215 7.70 17.56 0.65
CA HIS A 215 7.04 16.68 1.61
C HIS A 215 5.52 16.78 1.51
N ALA A 216 4.97 17.99 1.44
CA ALA A 216 3.54 18.21 1.26
C ALA A 216 3.01 17.56 -0.04
N GLY A 217 3.76 17.66 -1.14
CA GLY A 217 3.42 16.98 -2.40
C GLY A 217 3.40 15.45 -2.29
N ILE A 218 4.34 14.86 -1.55
CA ILE A 218 4.38 13.41 -1.29
C ILE A 218 3.23 12.98 -0.37
N VAL A 219 2.95 13.74 0.70
CA VAL A 219 1.83 13.50 1.61
C VAL A 219 0.50 13.49 0.86
N GLY A 220 0.28 14.48 -0.02
CA GLY A 220 -0.93 14.54 -0.85
C GLY A 220 -1.10 13.33 -1.77
N LYS A 221 -0.02 12.90 -2.45
CA LYS A 221 -0.03 11.74 -3.36
C LYS A 221 -0.22 10.40 -2.64
N THR A 222 0.24 10.29 -1.40
CA THR A 222 0.14 9.07 -0.60
C THR A 222 -1.20 8.94 0.12
N GLY A 223 -2.03 9.98 0.10
CA GLY A 223 -3.35 9.98 0.73
C GLY A 223 -3.30 9.94 2.26
N ILE A 224 -2.20 10.44 2.85
CA ILE A 224 -2.01 10.45 4.30
C ILE A 224 -2.81 11.60 4.91
N THR A 225 -3.74 11.24 5.78
CA THR A 225 -4.71 12.16 6.38
C THR A 225 -4.49 12.40 7.87
N GLY A 226 -3.55 11.69 8.51
CA GLY A 226 -3.29 11.80 9.94
C GLY A 226 -1.85 11.44 10.32
N THR A 227 -1.43 11.95 11.48
CA THR A 227 -0.08 11.75 12.02
C THR A 227 -0.09 11.19 13.45
N PRO A 228 0.93 10.38 13.83
CA PRO A 228 1.94 9.83 12.93
C PRO A 228 1.34 8.76 12.02
N THR A 229 1.84 8.66 10.79
CA THR A 229 1.61 7.49 9.94
C THR A 229 2.96 6.89 9.61
N LEU A 230 3.12 5.60 9.84
CA LEU A 230 4.34 4.86 9.58
C LEU A 230 4.13 3.92 8.41
N ILE A 231 5.17 3.73 7.64
CA ILE A 231 5.32 2.53 6.84
C ILE A 231 6.52 1.74 7.35
N ALA A 232 6.24 0.50 7.72
CA ALA A 232 7.22 -0.46 8.19
C ALA A 232 7.00 -1.78 7.43
N ASP A 233 8.04 -2.29 6.76
CA ASP A 233 7.97 -3.51 5.94
C ASP A 233 6.83 -3.55 4.90
N GLY A 234 6.56 -2.39 4.29
CA GLY A 234 5.49 -2.26 3.29
C GLY A 234 4.08 -2.19 3.90
N GLN A 235 3.94 -2.35 5.21
CA GLN A 235 2.67 -2.18 5.93
C GLN A 235 2.53 -0.74 6.40
N MET A 236 1.35 -0.16 6.16
CA MET A 236 1.00 1.15 6.68
C MET A 236 0.37 1.02 8.06
N ILE A 237 0.90 1.75 9.03
CA ILE A 237 0.44 1.83 10.40
C ILE A 237 0.00 3.27 10.66
N SER A 238 -1.32 3.49 10.71
CA SER A 238 -1.89 4.81 10.99
C SER A 238 -2.07 5.04 12.49
N GLY A 239 -1.53 6.15 12.98
CA GLY A 239 -1.51 6.52 14.40
C GLY A 239 -0.33 5.91 15.17
N PHE A 240 -0.19 6.33 16.44
CA PHE A 240 0.81 5.75 17.33
C PHE A 240 0.33 4.41 17.90
N ARG A 241 0.63 3.34 17.17
CA ARG A 241 0.13 1.98 17.35
C ARG A 241 1.23 1.07 17.89
N GLN A 242 1.44 1.14 19.20
CA GLN A 242 2.61 0.53 19.86
C GLN A 242 2.76 -0.97 19.56
N ALA A 243 1.67 -1.74 19.68
CA ALA A 243 1.72 -3.19 19.46
C ALA A 243 2.17 -3.55 18.03
N GLU A 244 1.64 -2.86 17.02
CA GLU A 244 2.02 -3.06 15.62
C GLU A 244 3.48 -2.65 15.36
N ILE A 245 3.93 -1.55 15.97
CA ILE A 245 5.31 -1.07 15.86
C ILE A 245 6.28 -2.06 16.53
N GLU A 246 5.94 -2.60 17.69
CA GLU A 246 6.76 -3.60 18.39
C GLU A 246 6.83 -4.91 17.62
N ALA A 247 5.72 -5.36 17.04
CA ALA A 247 5.70 -6.54 16.18
C ALA A 247 6.67 -6.40 14.99
N PHE A 248 6.74 -5.22 14.36
CA PHE A 248 7.72 -4.93 13.33
C PHE A 248 9.17 -5.06 13.84
N LEU A 249 9.48 -4.46 15.00
CA LEU A 249 10.83 -4.52 15.58
C LEU A 249 11.25 -5.96 15.92
N ASP A 250 10.33 -6.75 16.48
CA ASP A 250 10.60 -8.12 16.87
C ASP A 250 10.74 -9.05 15.66
N GLY A 251 9.93 -8.84 14.61
CA GLY A 251 10.08 -9.53 13.32
C GLY A 251 11.46 -9.33 12.70
N LYS A 252 12.03 -8.13 12.81
CA LYS A 252 13.41 -7.85 12.34
C LYS A 252 14.48 -8.50 13.20
N LYS A 253 14.30 -8.53 14.53
CA LYS A 253 15.22 -9.24 15.43
C LYS A 253 15.27 -10.73 15.13
N ALA A 254 14.12 -11.36 14.84
CA ALA A 254 14.05 -12.77 14.47
C ALA A 254 14.83 -13.06 13.18
N LEU A 255 14.67 -12.24 12.14
CA LEU A 255 15.41 -12.38 10.87
C LEU A 255 16.92 -12.15 11.04
N ALA A 256 17.33 -11.17 11.83
CA ALA A 256 18.74 -10.90 12.10
C ALA A 256 19.43 -12.05 12.87
N ASN A 257 18.69 -12.78 13.70
CA ASN A 257 19.20 -13.95 14.42
C ASN A 257 19.20 -15.22 13.55
N ALA A 258 18.28 -15.36 12.60
CA ALA A 258 18.20 -16.52 11.71
C ALA A 258 19.27 -16.53 10.61
N GLY A 259 19.89 -15.38 10.32
CA GLY A 259 20.97 -15.24 9.34
C GLY A 259 22.39 -15.37 9.91
N ARG A 260 22.55 -15.82 11.16
CA ARG A 260 23.84 -16.07 11.80
C ARG A 260 24.09 -17.56 12.01
#